data_AF-A0A3L7N2F2-F1
#
_entry.id   AF-A0A3L7N2F2-F1
#
_cell.length_a   1.000
_cell.length_b   1.000
_cell.length_c   1.000
_cell.angle_alpha   90.00
_cell.angle_beta   90.00
_cell.angle_gamma   90.00
#
_symmetry.space_group_name_H-M   'P 1'
#
loop_
_entity.id
_entity.type
_entity.pdbx_description
1 polymer ?
#
loop_
_entity_poly.entity_id
_entity_poly.type
_entity_poly.pdbx_seq_one_letter_code
_entity_poly.pdbx_strand_id
1 'polypeptide(L)'
;GIFVYSCNQGSPANDCATNAVVVAGDSTLASNNVGANQDGPNYGPTCGSGSNSSNNDVWWRVNAVANGALTVSTCGLSPYDSKLAIYDMGTSPATFDYNTLNLPTVFMGCNDDGAGNCLQTDGVTPYASLLSVTVSVGHSYLVNLSTYTAGETGVGQISFNVPEPCSLPSTTSSEGETCGASTNAGCVATVSTTTPIALGASVGGTFWADAGTRDVDWYSFTLATDKTVTASVFSASNVSGFMFKGDSCTGQLVGQMSNSCPSTGTWCLPAGNYSIAVATAAFTGTPCGSGVFNNYVLQLNGVAATCPSYGDTCSYTTTTVSQNTDSVVTNYAFGCLLYCGTNESTFSTATNFARSFSGLNSGSLGCVTVGVANEDEQPDGTYAGGAPFAFTLGLYRDTDGGNPTTVGGDLVLITEKQFTALGGFQLLTWNLATPLSLTGNTQPLVVVMSGVVNGGCTASGNGLFGGVGNATGSTAPWFEQSIDPNNICADAAFVAQTGTSQWIVNLGMVSAPACPTDVNGDGITGSADLSVLLNGWGTASPDLNGDGIVGSADLSVMLNGWGACP
;
A
#
# COMPACT_ATOMS: atom_id res chain seq x y z
N GLY A 1 6.68 -5.35 -40.46
CA GLY A 1 7.59 -5.65 -41.59
C GLY A 1 8.78 -6.42 -41.07
N ILE A 2 9.50 -7.13 -41.94
CA ILE A 2 10.77 -7.78 -41.57
C ILE A 2 11.84 -6.68 -41.50
N PHE A 3 12.50 -6.54 -40.36
CA PHE A 3 13.71 -5.72 -40.22
C PHE A 3 14.90 -6.54 -40.69
N VAL A 4 15.78 -5.92 -41.47
CA VAL A 4 17.05 -6.51 -41.89
C VAL A 4 18.12 -5.51 -41.49
N TYR A 5 18.99 -5.92 -40.59
CA TYR A 5 20.07 -5.05 -40.14
C TYR A 5 21.09 -4.88 -41.25
N SER A 6 21.37 -3.63 -41.59
CA SER A 6 22.44 -3.26 -42.49
C SER A 6 22.98 -1.90 -42.06
N CYS A 7 24.29 -1.79 -41.85
CA CYS A 7 24.91 -0.51 -41.59
C CYS A 7 25.79 -0.08 -42.76
N ASN A 8 25.57 1.14 -43.24
CA ASN A 8 26.53 1.86 -44.06
C ASN A 8 27.23 2.86 -43.14
N GLN A 9 28.47 2.58 -42.76
CA GLN A 9 29.22 3.41 -41.81
C GLN A 9 29.22 4.89 -42.22
N GLY A 10 28.58 5.70 -41.40
CA GLY A 10 28.58 7.15 -41.42
C GLY A 10 29.86 7.76 -40.83
N SER A 11 29.83 9.06 -40.60
CA SER A 11 31.02 9.79 -40.13
C SER A 11 31.44 9.42 -38.69
N PRO A 12 30.53 9.25 -37.72
CA PRO A 12 30.90 8.80 -36.38
C PRO A 12 31.41 7.36 -36.37
N ALA A 13 32.40 7.07 -35.53
CA ALA A 13 32.98 5.72 -35.46
C ALA A 13 31.97 4.67 -34.96
N ASN A 14 31.06 5.07 -34.09
CA ASN A 14 30.01 4.23 -33.50
C ASN A 14 28.65 4.41 -34.16
N ASP A 15 28.63 4.81 -35.43
CA ASP A 15 27.43 4.87 -36.26
C ASP A 15 26.76 3.50 -36.45
N CYS A 16 27.56 2.43 -36.52
CA CYS A 16 27.03 1.08 -36.62
C CYS A 16 26.81 0.43 -35.25
N ALA A 17 25.65 -0.19 -35.04
CA ALA A 17 25.38 -1.05 -33.88
C ALA A 17 26.48 -2.11 -33.63
N THR A 18 27.06 -2.65 -34.72
CA THR A 18 28.17 -3.62 -34.67
C THR A 18 29.50 -3.06 -34.16
N ASN A 19 29.66 -1.74 -34.13
CA ASN A 19 30.86 -1.05 -33.66
C ASN A 19 30.55 -0.07 -32.50
N ALA A 20 29.61 -0.45 -31.64
CA ALA A 20 29.21 0.34 -30.48
C ALA A 20 30.38 0.61 -29.51
N VAL A 21 30.44 1.83 -28.95
CA VAL A 21 31.44 2.17 -27.93
C VAL A 21 31.12 1.46 -26.62
N VAL A 22 32.11 0.79 -26.03
CA VAL A 22 31.93 0.15 -24.72
C VAL A 22 31.93 1.18 -23.61
N VAL A 23 30.89 1.16 -22.77
CA VAL A 23 30.75 2.00 -21.58
C VAL A 23 31.44 1.34 -20.40
N ALA A 24 32.27 2.10 -19.68
CA ALA A 24 33.00 1.62 -18.51
C ALA A 24 32.39 2.22 -17.23
N GLY A 25 31.42 1.51 -16.64
CA GLY A 25 30.70 1.98 -15.44
C GLY A 25 30.01 3.33 -15.64
N ASP A 26 29.81 4.05 -14.54
CA ASP A 26 29.23 5.38 -14.54
C ASP A 26 30.12 6.36 -15.32
N SER A 27 29.54 6.99 -16.35
CA SER A 27 30.30 7.88 -17.22
C SER A 27 29.41 8.86 -17.98
N THR A 28 29.97 10.01 -18.31
CA THR A 28 29.43 10.94 -19.30
C THR A 28 30.36 10.92 -20.51
N LEU A 29 29.86 10.44 -21.64
CA LEU A 29 30.62 10.26 -22.87
C LEU A 29 30.21 11.34 -23.89
N ALA A 30 31.15 11.71 -24.77
CA ALA A 30 30.84 12.57 -25.89
C ALA A 30 29.88 11.86 -26.86
N SER A 31 28.86 12.58 -27.33
CA SER A 31 27.97 12.13 -28.40
C SER A 31 28.14 13.03 -29.63
N ASN A 32 28.23 12.43 -30.81
CA ASN A 32 28.27 13.15 -32.07
C ASN A 32 27.55 12.34 -33.13
N ASN A 33 26.38 12.81 -33.55
CA ASN A 33 25.57 12.17 -34.58
C ASN A 33 25.67 12.90 -35.94
N VAL A 34 26.58 13.87 -36.08
CA VAL A 34 26.78 14.60 -37.34
C VAL A 34 27.29 13.65 -38.41
N GLY A 35 26.48 13.46 -39.47
CA GLY A 35 26.80 12.55 -40.56
C GLY A 35 26.64 11.07 -40.19
N ALA A 36 25.92 10.77 -39.11
CA ALA A 36 25.42 9.43 -38.83
C ALA A 36 24.27 9.07 -39.78
N ASN A 37 24.08 7.78 -40.03
CA ASN A 37 22.97 7.25 -40.81
C ASN A 37 21.90 6.65 -39.90
N GLN A 38 20.80 6.19 -40.48
CA GLN A 38 19.83 5.35 -39.78
C GLN A 38 20.16 3.87 -40.07
N ASP A 39 20.60 3.13 -39.06
CA ASP A 39 20.82 1.68 -39.10
C ASP A 39 19.99 0.91 -38.05
N GLY A 40 19.40 1.62 -37.09
CA GLY A 40 18.49 1.11 -36.07
C GLY A 40 17.06 0.89 -36.58
N PRO A 41 16.27 0.04 -35.90
CA PRO A 41 14.88 -0.16 -36.26
C PRO A 41 14.04 1.06 -35.89
N ASN A 42 13.01 1.32 -36.70
CA ASN A 42 11.96 2.27 -36.31
C ASN A 42 11.19 1.73 -35.10
N TYR A 43 11.01 2.57 -34.09
CA TYR A 43 10.59 2.18 -32.74
C TYR A 43 9.09 1.92 -32.55
N GLY A 44 8.29 1.85 -33.62
CA GLY A 44 6.83 1.81 -33.51
C GLY A 44 6.25 3.02 -32.75
N PRO A 45 4.95 3.03 -32.40
CA PRO A 45 4.30 4.17 -31.74
C PRO A 45 4.73 4.37 -30.27
N THR A 46 5.63 3.53 -29.75
CA THR A 46 5.87 3.34 -28.32
C THR A 46 6.84 4.34 -27.66
N CYS A 47 7.50 5.22 -28.42
CA CYS A 47 8.44 6.21 -27.85
C CYS A 47 7.81 7.59 -27.57
N GLY A 48 6.48 7.69 -27.49
CA GLY A 48 5.80 8.88 -26.97
C GLY A 48 5.71 10.11 -27.88
N SER A 49 6.42 10.17 -29.02
CA SER A 49 6.49 11.38 -29.86
C SER A 49 5.68 11.35 -31.16
N GLY A 50 4.98 10.25 -31.46
CA GLY A 50 4.26 10.08 -32.72
C GLY A 50 5.17 9.91 -33.96
N SER A 51 6.50 10.01 -33.79
CA SER A 51 7.51 9.63 -34.77
C SER A 51 8.13 8.29 -34.41
N ASN A 52 8.06 7.35 -35.35
CA ASN A 52 8.63 6.02 -35.15
C ASN A 52 10.11 5.97 -35.60
N SER A 53 10.69 7.08 -36.04
CA SER A 53 12.01 7.07 -36.67
C SER A 53 13.17 7.06 -35.67
N SER A 54 14.20 6.31 -36.02
CA SER A 54 15.52 6.18 -35.38
C SER A 54 16.55 6.90 -36.25
N ASN A 55 16.60 8.23 -36.26
CA ASN A 55 17.48 8.95 -37.21
C ASN A 55 18.86 9.20 -36.60
N ASN A 56 19.91 9.25 -37.43
CA ASN A 56 21.27 9.63 -37.05
C ASN A 56 21.79 8.80 -35.85
N ASP A 57 21.75 7.47 -36.00
CA ASP A 57 21.99 6.52 -34.93
C ASP A 57 23.46 6.50 -34.51
N VAL A 58 23.68 6.52 -33.20
CA VAL A 58 25.00 6.27 -32.61
C VAL A 58 24.86 5.33 -31.42
N TRP A 59 25.81 4.42 -31.29
CA TRP A 59 25.64 3.22 -30.46
C TRP A 59 26.67 3.10 -29.35
N TRP A 60 26.19 2.64 -28.19
CA TRP A 60 27.00 2.23 -27.06
C TRP A 60 26.63 0.83 -26.60
N ARG A 61 27.58 0.13 -25.98
CA ARG A 61 27.36 -1.16 -25.34
C ARG A 61 27.75 -1.09 -23.88
N VAL A 62 26.80 -1.42 -23.01
CA VAL A 62 27.00 -1.53 -21.57
C VAL A 62 27.10 -3.01 -21.20
N ASN A 63 28.13 -3.38 -20.44
CA ASN A 63 28.19 -4.72 -19.84
C ASN A 63 27.73 -4.60 -18.39
N ALA A 64 26.59 -5.19 -18.06
CA ALA A 64 26.03 -5.10 -16.71
C ALA A 64 26.89 -5.92 -15.75
N VAL A 65 27.52 -5.23 -14.80
CA VAL A 65 28.35 -5.86 -13.75
C VAL A 65 27.53 -6.20 -12.50
N ALA A 66 26.27 -5.77 -12.45
CA ALA A 66 25.30 -6.09 -11.42
C ALA A 66 23.88 -6.05 -11.99
N ASN A 67 22.93 -6.64 -11.26
CA ASN A 67 21.51 -6.42 -11.50
C ASN A 67 21.13 -5.00 -11.03
N GLY A 68 20.13 -4.39 -11.65
CA GLY A 68 19.59 -3.10 -11.21
C GLY A 68 19.09 -2.23 -12.36
N ALA A 69 18.95 -0.93 -12.11
CA ALA A 69 18.51 0.03 -13.13
C ALA A 69 19.72 0.53 -13.93
N LEU A 70 19.71 0.33 -15.25
CA LEU A 70 20.57 1.06 -16.18
C LEU A 70 19.83 2.32 -16.60
N THR A 71 20.37 3.49 -16.22
CA THR A 71 19.80 4.79 -16.59
C THR A 71 20.70 5.49 -17.59
N VAL A 72 20.12 5.91 -18.70
CA VAL A 72 20.78 6.63 -19.79
C VAL A 72 20.09 7.97 -19.98
N SER A 73 20.87 9.07 -20.06
CA SER A 73 20.31 10.41 -20.16
C SER A 73 21.06 11.31 -21.13
N THR A 74 20.31 12.17 -21.81
CA THR A 74 20.80 13.33 -22.56
C THR A 74 20.31 14.65 -21.97
N CYS A 75 19.61 14.63 -20.82
CA CYS A 75 19.09 15.82 -20.15
C CYS A 75 20.23 16.77 -19.74
N GLY A 76 20.20 18.00 -20.24
CA GLY A 76 21.22 19.03 -20.05
C GLY A 76 22.52 18.78 -20.82
N LEU A 77 22.54 17.74 -21.68
CA LEU A 77 23.75 17.23 -22.32
C LEU A 77 23.65 17.23 -23.86
N SER A 78 22.45 17.06 -24.42
CA SER A 78 22.20 17.15 -25.86
C SER A 78 21.73 18.55 -26.29
N PRO A 79 22.28 19.13 -27.38
CA PRO A 79 21.79 20.38 -27.96
C PRO A 79 20.70 20.18 -29.03
N TYR A 80 20.19 18.95 -29.19
CA TYR A 80 19.19 18.58 -30.20
C TYR A 80 18.14 17.64 -29.61
N ASP A 81 17.03 17.51 -30.34
CA ASP A 81 15.92 16.61 -30.04
C ASP A 81 16.39 15.16 -30.13
N SER A 82 16.52 14.52 -28.97
CA SER A 82 17.26 13.27 -28.81
C SER A 82 16.35 12.13 -28.39
N LYS A 83 16.60 10.94 -28.93
CA LYS A 83 15.87 9.70 -28.66
C LYS A 83 16.78 8.62 -28.14
N LEU A 84 16.34 7.89 -27.12
CA LEU A 84 17.04 6.75 -26.56
C LEU A 84 16.27 5.45 -26.79
N ALA A 85 17.00 4.37 -27.07
CA ALA A 85 16.47 3.01 -27.05
C ALA A 85 17.51 2.03 -26.46
N ILE A 86 17.04 1.01 -25.75
CA ILE A 86 17.90 -0.02 -25.15
C ILE A 86 17.46 -1.41 -25.59
N TYR A 87 18.44 -2.29 -25.82
CA TYR A 87 18.25 -3.67 -26.27
C TYR A 87 19.09 -4.63 -25.43
N ASP A 88 18.52 -5.78 -25.03
CA ASP A 88 19.25 -6.85 -24.34
C ASP A 88 19.96 -7.76 -25.36
N MET A 89 21.29 -7.76 -25.35
CA MET A 89 22.12 -8.64 -26.19
C MET A 89 22.33 -10.03 -25.58
N GLY A 90 21.81 -10.27 -24.39
CA GLY A 90 22.02 -11.48 -23.60
C GLY A 90 23.44 -11.59 -23.07
N THR A 91 23.80 -12.82 -22.68
CA THR A 91 25.11 -13.17 -22.09
C THR A 91 26.20 -13.46 -23.13
N SER A 92 25.85 -13.48 -24.43
CA SER A 92 26.74 -13.83 -25.54
C SER A 92 26.76 -12.74 -26.62
N PRO A 93 27.23 -11.52 -26.31
CA PRO A 93 27.14 -10.37 -27.22
C PRO A 93 27.94 -10.55 -28.53
N ALA A 94 28.94 -11.44 -28.55
CA ALA A 94 29.76 -11.69 -29.74
C ALA A 94 29.00 -12.40 -30.87
N THR A 95 27.91 -13.10 -30.54
CA THR A 95 27.08 -13.85 -31.50
C THR A 95 25.68 -13.24 -31.62
N PHE A 96 25.49 -12.02 -31.15
CA PHE A 96 24.21 -11.33 -31.19
C PHE A 96 23.74 -11.13 -32.64
N ASP A 97 22.49 -11.51 -32.93
CA ASP A 97 21.87 -11.32 -34.25
C ASP A 97 21.19 -9.95 -34.32
N TYR A 98 21.83 -9.00 -34.99
CA TYR A 98 21.31 -7.63 -35.09
C TYR A 98 19.96 -7.55 -35.85
N ASN A 99 19.56 -8.58 -36.61
CA ASN A 99 18.24 -8.61 -37.23
C ASN A 99 17.10 -8.74 -36.21
N THR A 100 17.40 -9.04 -34.94
CA THR A 100 16.40 -9.14 -33.88
C THR A 100 16.15 -7.84 -33.14
N LEU A 101 16.80 -6.72 -33.51
CA LEU A 101 16.64 -5.44 -32.81
C LEU A 101 15.20 -4.93 -32.80
N ASN A 102 14.38 -5.27 -33.80
CA ASN A 102 12.96 -4.90 -33.82
C ASN A 102 12.03 -5.89 -33.08
N LEU A 103 12.58 -6.94 -32.46
CA LEU A 103 11.79 -7.96 -31.77
C LEU A 103 11.56 -7.58 -30.30
N PRO A 104 10.34 -7.78 -29.77
CA PRO A 104 10.02 -7.52 -28.36
C PRO A 104 10.87 -8.33 -27.36
N THR A 105 11.50 -9.41 -27.81
CA THR A 105 12.36 -10.26 -26.96
C THR A 105 13.72 -9.62 -26.65
N VAL A 106 14.11 -8.60 -27.40
CA VAL A 106 15.41 -7.91 -27.27
C VAL A 106 15.19 -6.43 -26.93
N PHE A 107 14.19 -5.79 -27.52
CA PHE A 107 13.87 -4.40 -27.25
C PHE A 107 13.37 -4.21 -25.80
N MET A 108 14.10 -3.43 -25.02
CA MET A 108 13.82 -3.18 -23.60
C MET A 108 12.97 -1.93 -23.37
N GLY A 109 13.03 -0.96 -24.29
CA GLY A 109 12.29 0.29 -24.20
C GLY A 109 12.96 1.43 -24.95
N CYS A 110 12.23 2.54 -25.06
CA CYS A 110 12.71 3.77 -25.66
C CYS A 110 12.11 5.01 -24.98
N ASN A 111 12.73 6.16 -25.20
CA ASN A 111 12.18 7.47 -24.85
C ASN A 111 12.60 8.53 -25.89
N ASP A 112 11.79 9.57 -26.06
CA ASP A 112 12.06 10.74 -26.92
C ASP A 112 12.16 12.01 -26.04
N ASP A 113 11.11 12.29 -25.28
CA ASP A 113 11.05 13.43 -24.37
C ASP A 113 11.06 12.94 -22.91
N GLY A 114 12.13 13.21 -22.19
CA GLY A 114 12.23 12.98 -20.76
C GLY A 114 11.22 13.85 -19.99
N ALA A 115 10.57 13.27 -18.98
CA ALA A 115 9.63 14.02 -18.15
C ALA A 115 10.31 15.15 -17.34
N GLY A 116 9.54 16.21 -17.05
CA GLY A 116 9.95 17.27 -16.11
C GLY A 116 10.99 18.24 -16.67
N ASN A 117 12.14 18.34 -16.00
CA ASN A 117 13.24 19.26 -16.33
C ASN A 117 14.31 18.61 -17.23
N CYS A 118 13.95 17.60 -18.02
CA CYS A 118 14.84 17.02 -19.02
C CYS A 118 14.94 17.95 -20.23
N LEU A 119 15.77 18.99 -20.09
CA LEU A 119 15.94 20.04 -21.08
C LEU A 119 17.18 19.77 -21.94
N GLN A 120 17.25 20.34 -23.13
CA GLN A 120 18.49 20.41 -23.91
C GLN A 120 19.53 21.30 -23.20
N THR A 121 20.73 21.40 -23.77
CA THR A 121 21.82 22.24 -23.21
C THR A 121 21.48 23.73 -23.11
N ASP A 122 20.41 24.19 -23.76
CA ASP A 122 19.93 25.57 -23.66
C ASP A 122 19.21 25.88 -22.33
N GLY A 123 18.85 24.84 -21.56
CA GLY A 123 18.16 24.97 -20.28
C GLY A 123 16.70 25.41 -20.40
N VAL A 124 16.07 25.32 -21.58
CA VAL A 124 14.67 25.73 -21.81
C VAL A 124 13.89 24.73 -22.66
N THR A 125 14.52 24.07 -23.64
CA THR A 125 13.83 23.21 -24.61
C THR A 125 13.67 21.78 -24.10
N PRO A 126 12.45 21.23 -23.93
CA PRO A 126 12.21 19.96 -23.24
C PRO A 126 12.26 18.72 -24.15
N TYR A 127 13.18 18.67 -25.11
CA TYR A 127 13.32 17.56 -26.08
C TYR A 127 14.58 16.71 -25.85
N ALA A 128 15.07 16.68 -24.61
CA ALA A 128 16.12 15.75 -24.23
C ALA A 128 15.49 14.46 -23.69
N SER A 129 16.24 13.37 -23.73
CA SER A 129 15.76 12.03 -23.40
C SER A 129 16.32 11.51 -22.07
N LEU A 130 15.52 10.70 -21.38
CA LEU A 130 15.91 9.93 -20.21
C LEU A 130 15.24 8.56 -20.26
N LEU A 131 16.04 7.49 -20.21
CA LEU A 131 15.54 6.12 -20.26
C LEU A 131 16.16 5.29 -19.14
N SER A 132 15.33 4.57 -18.39
CA SER A 132 15.78 3.63 -17.35
C SER A 132 15.16 2.27 -17.60
N VAL A 133 15.99 1.22 -17.62
CA VAL A 133 15.55 -0.17 -17.79
C VAL A 133 16.19 -1.06 -16.72
N THR A 134 15.49 -2.13 -16.32
CA THR A 134 16.07 -3.13 -15.43
C THR A 134 17.00 -4.05 -16.22
N VAL A 135 18.24 -4.19 -15.77
CA VAL A 135 19.27 -5.01 -16.39
C VAL A 135 19.70 -6.16 -15.49
N SER A 136 20.19 -7.22 -16.13
CA SER A 136 20.69 -8.42 -15.48
C SER A 136 22.22 -8.49 -15.56
N VAL A 137 22.85 -8.83 -14.46
CA VAL A 137 24.29 -9.08 -14.35
C VAL A 137 24.76 -10.09 -15.40
N GLY A 138 25.90 -9.81 -16.03
CA GLY A 138 26.50 -10.67 -17.05
C GLY A 138 25.85 -10.55 -18.44
N HIS A 139 24.72 -9.84 -18.56
CA HIS A 139 24.18 -9.45 -19.87
C HIS A 139 24.90 -8.21 -20.42
N SER A 140 24.90 -8.10 -21.73
CA SER A 140 25.30 -6.89 -22.44
C SER A 140 24.07 -6.18 -22.99
N TYR A 141 24.05 -4.86 -22.91
CA TYR A 141 22.95 -4.02 -23.37
C TYR A 141 23.45 -3.06 -24.44
N LEU A 142 22.72 -3.00 -25.54
CA LEU A 142 22.99 -2.06 -26.62
C LEU A 142 22.12 -0.82 -26.42
N VAL A 143 22.71 0.35 -26.53
CA VAL A 143 22.05 1.65 -26.35
C VAL A 143 22.16 2.42 -27.65
N ASN A 144 21.02 2.80 -28.22
CA ASN A 144 20.92 3.70 -29.36
C ASN A 144 20.60 5.11 -28.85
N LEU A 145 21.39 6.10 -29.27
CA LEU A 145 21.00 7.50 -29.29
C LEU A 145 20.72 7.90 -30.74
N SER A 146 19.50 8.36 -30.98
CA SER A 146 18.99 8.80 -32.28
C SER A 146 18.29 10.15 -32.13
N THR A 147 17.66 10.66 -33.18
CA THR A 147 16.96 11.96 -33.16
C THR A 147 15.55 11.89 -33.73
N TYR A 148 14.70 12.82 -33.31
CA TYR A 148 13.30 12.94 -33.74
C TYR A 148 13.18 13.09 -35.26
N THR A 149 14.00 13.95 -35.87
CA THR A 149 14.15 14.08 -37.32
C THR A 149 15.59 13.89 -37.80
N ALA A 150 15.75 13.53 -39.08
CA ALA A 150 17.08 13.38 -39.69
C ALA A 150 17.88 14.68 -39.79
N GLY A 151 17.22 15.85 -39.74
CA GLY A 151 17.90 17.15 -39.81
C GLY A 151 18.55 17.59 -38.50
N GLU A 152 18.14 16.99 -37.38
CA GLU A 152 18.63 17.31 -36.04
C GLU A 152 19.92 16.56 -35.79
N THR A 153 21.04 17.25 -35.98
CA THR A 153 22.39 16.70 -35.72
C THR A 153 23.21 17.70 -34.93
N GLY A 154 24.18 17.21 -34.17
CA GLY A 154 25.06 18.03 -33.37
C GLY A 154 26.06 17.23 -32.55
N VAL A 155 26.81 17.96 -31.74
CA VAL A 155 27.78 17.40 -30.79
C VAL A 155 27.31 17.73 -29.38
N GLY A 156 27.16 16.70 -28.56
CA GLY A 156 26.71 16.82 -27.17
C GLY A 156 27.37 15.77 -26.29
N GLN A 157 26.66 15.39 -25.24
CA GLN A 157 27.06 14.30 -24.36
C GLN A 157 25.88 13.37 -24.07
N ILE A 158 26.21 12.18 -23.56
CA ILE A 158 25.28 11.17 -23.07
C ILE A 158 25.84 10.64 -21.75
N SER A 159 25.00 10.52 -20.72
CA SER A 159 25.40 9.96 -19.44
C SER A 159 24.81 8.56 -19.23
N PHE A 160 25.59 7.71 -18.59
CA PHE A 160 25.26 6.36 -18.21
C PHE A 160 25.43 6.24 -16.69
N ASN A 161 24.40 5.74 -16.03
CA ASN A 161 24.46 5.25 -14.67
C ASN A 161 24.19 3.73 -14.71
N VAL A 162 25.23 2.96 -14.43
CA VAL A 162 25.28 1.50 -14.57
C VAL A 162 25.17 0.88 -13.18
N PRO A 163 24.38 -0.18 -12.99
CA PRO A 163 24.28 -0.82 -11.68
C PRO A 163 25.63 -1.37 -11.22
N GLU A 164 25.98 -1.07 -9.97
CA GLU A 164 27.25 -1.45 -9.34
C GLU A 164 27.14 -2.79 -8.60
N PRO A 165 28.23 -3.57 -8.50
CA PRO A 165 28.27 -4.82 -7.73
C PRO A 165 27.86 -4.60 -6.27
N CYS A 166 27.04 -5.52 -5.74
CA CYS A 166 26.54 -5.38 -4.39
C CYS A 166 27.60 -5.71 -3.33
N SER A 167 27.97 -4.71 -2.53
CA SER A 167 28.76 -4.93 -1.31
C SER A 167 27.83 -5.29 -0.15
N LEU A 168 27.93 -6.53 0.34
CA LEU A 168 27.10 -7.00 1.46
C LEU A 168 27.60 -6.39 2.79
N PRO A 169 26.72 -5.72 3.56
CA PRO A 169 27.07 -5.23 4.88
C PRO A 169 27.48 -6.35 5.85
N SER A 170 28.17 -5.98 6.94
CA SER A 170 28.48 -6.92 8.02
C SER A 170 27.19 -7.44 8.67
N THR A 171 27.20 -8.72 9.04
CA THR A 171 26.05 -9.39 9.65
C THR A 171 26.21 -9.47 11.16
N THR A 172 25.11 -9.31 11.88
CA THR A 172 24.99 -9.57 13.33
C THR A 172 24.55 -11.01 13.61
N SER A 173 23.90 -11.65 12.64
CA SER A 173 23.41 -13.03 12.71
C SER A 173 23.26 -13.63 11.30
N SER A 174 22.99 -14.93 11.25
CA SER A 174 22.67 -15.65 10.01
C SER A 174 21.20 -16.05 10.03
N GLU A 175 20.58 -16.17 8.86
CA GLU A 175 19.35 -16.92 8.69
C GLU A 175 19.58 -18.34 9.20
N GLY A 176 18.56 -18.93 9.83
CA GLY A 176 18.69 -20.20 10.55
C GLY A 176 18.89 -21.42 9.66
N GLU A 177 19.13 -21.25 8.37
CA GLU A 177 19.10 -22.31 7.37
C GLU A 177 20.21 -22.22 6.33
N THR A 178 20.43 -23.34 5.65
CA THR A 178 21.35 -23.40 4.52
C THR A 178 20.58 -23.15 3.24
N CYS A 179 21.19 -22.48 2.26
CA CYS A 179 20.66 -22.28 0.91
C CYS A 179 19.76 -23.43 0.42
N GLY A 180 18.54 -23.10 -0.01
CA GLY A 180 17.56 -24.04 -0.55
C GLY A 180 16.93 -25.00 0.47
N ALA A 181 17.18 -24.81 1.76
CA ALA A 181 16.39 -25.45 2.81
C ALA A 181 14.98 -24.83 2.89
N SER A 182 14.17 -25.30 3.84
CA SER A 182 12.79 -24.81 3.99
C SER A 182 12.38 -24.75 5.46
N THR A 183 13.34 -24.48 6.34
CA THR A 183 13.15 -24.43 7.79
C THR A 183 12.53 -23.10 8.25
N ASN A 184 12.64 -22.03 7.46
CA ASN A 184 11.96 -20.74 7.67
C ASN A 184 10.97 -20.42 6.52
N ALA A 185 10.41 -21.44 5.85
CA ALA A 185 9.59 -21.30 4.63
C ALA A 185 8.20 -20.65 4.85
N GLY A 186 8.00 -19.94 5.95
CA GLY A 186 6.79 -19.19 6.23
C GLY A 186 5.73 -20.05 6.88
N CYS A 187 4.69 -20.40 6.14
CA CYS A 187 3.58 -21.17 6.68
C CYS A 187 3.61 -22.60 6.16
N VAL A 188 3.93 -23.56 7.04
CA VAL A 188 3.84 -24.99 6.72
C VAL A 188 2.59 -25.53 7.42
N ALA A 189 1.56 -25.82 6.63
CA ALA A 189 0.20 -26.05 7.11
C ALA A 189 -0.36 -24.84 7.87
N THR A 190 -0.58 -24.92 9.18
CA THR A 190 -1.04 -23.79 10.03
C THR A 190 0.03 -23.38 11.04
N VAL A 191 1.25 -23.88 10.88
CA VAL A 191 2.37 -23.59 11.77
C VAL A 191 3.28 -22.58 11.08
N SER A 192 3.46 -21.45 11.75
CA SER A 192 4.41 -20.42 11.34
C SER A 192 5.84 -20.88 11.66
N THR A 193 6.67 -20.98 10.63
CA THR A 193 8.09 -21.30 10.70
C THR A 193 8.88 -20.12 10.16
N THR A 194 9.32 -19.24 11.06
CA THR A 194 10.05 -18.01 10.75
C THR A 194 11.32 -17.90 11.59
N THR A 195 12.28 -17.11 11.11
CA THR A 195 13.46 -16.71 11.89
C THR A 195 13.15 -15.42 12.66
N PRO A 196 13.21 -15.39 14.01
CA PRO A 196 13.02 -14.16 14.76
C PRO A 196 14.09 -13.12 14.42
N ILE A 197 13.67 -11.86 14.19
CA ILE A 197 14.57 -10.73 13.93
C ILE A 197 14.22 -9.56 14.85
N ALA A 198 15.22 -8.77 15.26
CA ALA A 198 15.03 -7.57 16.06
C ALA A 198 15.31 -6.31 15.23
N LEU A 199 14.72 -5.18 15.63
CA LEU A 199 15.12 -3.89 15.08
C LEU A 199 16.59 -3.60 15.42
N GLY A 200 17.34 -3.10 14.44
CA GLY A 200 18.78 -2.91 14.45
C GLY A 200 19.59 -4.14 14.02
N ALA A 201 18.95 -5.27 13.71
CA ALA A 201 19.65 -6.46 13.25
C ALA A 201 20.07 -6.36 11.78
N SER A 202 21.18 -7.04 11.45
CA SER A 202 21.68 -7.27 10.09
C SER A 202 21.86 -8.77 9.91
N VAL A 203 20.94 -9.43 9.19
CA VAL A 203 20.90 -10.88 9.05
C VAL A 203 21.45 -11.28 7.69
N GLY A 204 22.47 -12.12 7.65
CA GLY A 204 22.97 -12.71 6.41
C GLY A 204 22.14 -13.92 6.02
N GLY A 205 21.81 -14.04 4.73
CA GLY A 205 21.03 -15.16 4.22
C GLY A 205 21.38 -15.56 2.79
N THR A 206 20.66 -16.54 2.27
CA THR A 206 20.91 -17.21 1.00
C THR A 206 19.62 -17.53 0.26
N PHE A 207 19.56 -17.07 -0.98
CA PHE A 207 18.54 -17.43 -1.96
C PHE A 207 18.89 -18.72 -2.69
N TRP A 208 17.82 -19.38 -3.12
CA TRP A 208 17.81 -20.49 -4.05
C TRP A 208 16.63 -20.33 -5.03
N ALA A 209 16.91 -20.50 -6.31
CA ALA A 209 15.88 -20.59 -7.34
C ALA A 209 16.32 -21.49 -8.48
N ASP A 210 15.60 -22.59 -8.68
CA ASP A 210 15.81 -23.51 -9.79
C ASP A 210 14.52 -24.26 -10.15
N ALA A 211 14.47 -24.78 -11.38
CA ALA A 211 13.36 -25.60 -11.89
C ALA A 211 11.96 -24.98 -11.73
N GLY A 212 11.85 -23.64 -11.78
CA GLY A 212 10.58 -22.92 -11.67
C GLY A 212 10.10 -22.73 -10.23
N THR A 213 10.97 -22.97 -9.24
CA THR A 213 10.69 -22.82 -7.82
C THR A 213 11.78 -21.97 -7.17
N ARG A 214 11.46 -21.38 -6.02
CA ARG A 214 12.42 -20.60 -5.22
C ARG A 214 12.17 -20.82 -3.74
N ASP A 215 13.21 -20.67 -2.94
CA ASP A 215 13.05 -20.52 -1.50
C ASP A 215 12.49 -19.13 -1.16
N VAL A 216 11.94 -19.04 0.04
CA VAL A 216 11.42 -17.79 0.59
C VAL A 216 11.76 -17.78 2.07
N ASP A 217 12.58 -16.82 2.46
CA ASP A 217 13.01 -16.65 3.84
C ASP A 217 12.02 -15.78 4.60
N TRP A 218 11.41 -16.35 5.64
CA TRP A 218 10.51 -15.61 6.51
C TRP A 218 11.16 -15.23 7.82
N TYR A 219 11.01 -13.95 8.16
CA TYR A 219 11.44 -13.35 9.41
C TYR A 219 10.24 -12.83 10.18
N SER A 220 10.28 -12.85 11.52
CA SER A 220 9.20 -12.31 12.35
C SER A 220 9.72 -11.41 13.47
N PHE A 221 8.99 -10.34 13.76
CA PHE A 221 9.33 -9.39 14.82
C PHE A 221 8.06 -8.78 15.45
N THR A 222 8.21 -8.21 16.65
CA THR A 222 7.13 -7.55 17.39
C THR A 222 7.51 -6.11 17.72
N LEU A 223 6.58 -5.19 17.52
CA LEU A 223 6.68 -3.79 17.90
C LEU A 223 5.86 -3.53 19.16
N ALA A 224 6.50 -3.03 20.23
CA ALA A 224 5.82 -2.62 21.45
C ALA A 224 5.12 -1.25 21.33
N THR A 225 5.62 -0.39 20.44
CA THR A 225 5.07 0.92 20.12
C THR A 225 5.18 1.14 18.62
N ASP A 226 4.44 2.11 18.11
CA ASP A 226 4.51 2.56 16.73
C ASP A 226 5.95 2.91 16.31
N LYS A 227 6.32 2.47 15.10
CA LYS A 227 7.61 2.74 14.48
C LYS A 227 7.45 2.95 12.98
N THR A 228 8.23 3.87 12.42
CA THR A 228 8.57 3.79 11.00
C THR A 228 9.67 2.75 10.86
N VAL A 229 9.36 1.63 10.22
CA VAL A 229 10.27 0.50 9.99
C VAL A 229 10.78 0.54 8.57
N THR A 230 12.10 0.40 8.42
CA THR A 230 12.78 0.28 7.14
C THR A 230 13.47 -1.07 7.07
N ALA A 231 13.11 -1.85 6.06
CA ALA A 231 13.82 -3.08 5.70
C ALA A 231 14.65 -2.82 4.44
N SER A 232 15.92 -3.22 4.47
CA SER A 232 16.84 -3.11 3.33
C SER A 232 17.50 -4.46 3.08
N VAL A 233 17.27 -5.03 1.90
CA VAL A 233 17.88 -6.28 1.46
C VAL A 233 18.98 -6.00 0.44
N PHE A 234 20.21 -6.23 0.85
CA PHE A 234 21.40 -6.13 0.01
C PHE A 234 21.63 -7.48 -0.64
N SER A 235 21.53 -7.56 -1.97
CA SER A 235 21.85 -8.76 -2.73
C SER A 235 22.29 -8.38 -4.13
N ALA A 236 23.17 -9.20 -4.71
CA ALA A 236 23.48 -9.13 -6.13
C ALA A 236 22.27 -9.53 -6.98
N SER A 237 21.37 -10.37 -6.47
CA SER A 237 20.13 -10.79 -7.12
C SER A 237 19.01 -9.78 -6.90
N ASN A 238 18.13 -9.60 -7.89
CA ASN A 238 16.90 -8.84 -7.67
C ASN A 238 16.05 -9.54 -6.60
N VAL A 239 15.50 -8.74 -5.69
CA VAL A 239 14.74 -9.20 -4.52
C VAL A 239 13.25 -9.04 -4.80
N SER A 240 12.46 -9.98 -4.31
CA SER A 240 11.03 -9.82 -4.02
C SER A 240 10.85 -9.88 -2.51
N GLY A 241 10.59 -8.73 -1.89
CA GLY A 241 10.37 -8.61 -0.46
C GLY A 241 8.95 -8.17 -0.14
N PHE A 242 8.39 -8.71 0.94
CA PHE A 242 7.01 -8.46 1.36
C PHE A 242 6.97 -8.25 2.88
N MET A 243 6.32 -7.18 3.33
CA MET A 243 6.05 -6.88 4.73
C MET A 243 4.60 -7.25 5.04
N PHE A 244 4.38 -8.02 6.11
CA PHE A 244 3.08 -8.47 6.56
C PHE A 244 2.79 -8.03 7.99
N LYS A 245 1.55 -7.65 8.26
CA LYS A 245 0.98 -7.57 9.61
C LYS A 245 0.52 -8.97 10.02
N GLY A 246 1.03 -9.49 11.13
CA GLY A 246 0.74 -10.83 11.62
C GLY A 246 1.89 -11.82 11.38
N ASP A 247 1.59 -13.10 11.56
CA ASP A 247 2.52 -14.19 11.27
C ASP A 247 2.50 -14.58 9.78
N SER A 248 3.32 -15.55 9.40
CA SER A 248 3.39 -16.04 8.01
C SER A 248 2.14 -16.79 7.53
N CYS A 249 1.24 -17.21 8.42
CA CYS A 249 0.05 -17.99 8.07
C CYS A 249 -1.22 -17.15 7.93
N THR A 250 -1.30 -16.06 8.69
CA THR A 250 -2.46 -15.15 8.76
C THR A 250 -2.13 -13.73 8.31
N GLY A 251 -0.88 -13.52 7.88
CA GLY A 251 -0.31 -12.23 7.57
C GLY A 251 -1.08 -11.49 6.47
N GLN A 252 -1.41 -10.23 6.72
CA GLN A 252 -1.97 -9.32 5.72
C GLN A 252 -0.86 -8.43 5.15
N LEU A 253 -0.82 -8.29 3.83
CA LEU A 253 0.24 -7.53 3.15
C LEU A 253 0.15 -6.03 3.52
N VAL A 254 1.25 -5.49 4.02
CA VAL A 254 1.41 -4.07 4.37
C VAL A 254 2.19 -3.32 3.30
N GLY A 255 3.08 -4.02 2.60
CA GLY A 255 3.78 -3.45 1.46
C GLY A 255 4.88 -4.36 0.95
N GLN A 256 5.56 -3.89 -0.08
CA GLN A 256 6.51 -4.68 -0.86
C GLN A 256 7.80 -3.89 -1.08
N MET A 257 8.86 -4.60 -1.41
CA MET A 257 10.13 -4.05 -1.85
C MET A 257 10.67 -4.90 -3.01
N SER A 258 11.25 -4.23 -4.00
CA SER A 258 11.84 -4.86 -5.18
C SER A 258 13.20 -4.23 -5.49
N ASN A 259 13.85 -4.66 -6.58
CA ASN A 259 15.21 -4.28 -7.00
C ASN A 259 16.33 -5.03 -6.25
N SER A 260 17.56 -4.62 -6.50
CA SER A 260 18.78 -5.18 -5.90
C SER A 260 19.60 -4.07 -5.24
N CYS A 261 20.34 -4.45 -4.21
CA CYS A 261 21.38 -3.68 -3.53
C CYS A 261 21.21 -2.15 -3.31
N PRO A 262 20.48 -1.73 -2.26
CA PRO A 262 19.51 -2.51 -1.51
C PRO A 262 18.10 -2.38 -2.09
N SER A 263 17.37 -3.48 -2.14
CA SER A 263 15.92 -3.43 -2.16
C SER A 263 15.44 -2.87 -0.83
N THR A 264 14.76 -1.72 -0.83
CA THR A 264 14.36 -1.04 0.42
C THR A 264 12.87 -0.76 0.43
N GLY A 265 12.22 -1.11 1.53
CA GLY A 265 10.86 -0.72 1.85
C GLY A 265 10.80 0.01 3.18
N THR A 266 9.94 1.03 3.28
CA THR A 266 9.72 1.81 4.50
C THR A 266 8.23 1.95 4.77
N TRP A 267 7.81 1.61 5.99
CA TRP A 267 6.40 1.56 6.37
C TRP A 267 6.20 2.14 7.77
N CYS A 268 5.11 2.88 7.98
CA CYS A 268 4.68 3.25 9.33
C CYS A 268 3.85 2.09 9.92
N LEU A 269 4.42 1.39 10.90
CA LEU A 269 3.82 0.21 11.50
C LEU A 269 3.41 0.51 12.96
N PRO A 270 2.12 0.41 13.31
CA PRO A 270 1.66 0.43 14.70
C PRO A 270 2.26 -0.68 15.55
N ALA A 271 2.11 -0.60 16.88
CA ALA A 271 2.41 -1.73 17.76
C ALA A 271 1.71 -3.03 17.30
N GLY A 272 2.41 -4.17 17.36
CA GLY A 272 1.88 -5.46 16.91
C GLY A 272 2.95 -6.44 16.43
N ASN A 273 2.49 -7.58 15.93
CA ASN A 273 3.34 -8.63 15.34
C ASN A 273 3.41 -8.47 13.83
N TYR A 274 4.60 -8.71 13.27
CA TYR A 274 4.90 -8.54 11.85
C TYR A 274 5.80 -9.66 11.35
N SER A 275 5.71 -9.92 10.05
CA SER A 275 6.59 -10.84 9.34
C SER A 275 7.11 -10.22 8.05
N ILE A 276 8.31 -10.59 7.64
CA ILE A 276 8.94 -10.19 6.38
C ILE A 276 9.27 -11.45 5.61
N ALA A 277 8.80 -11.53 4.37
CA ALA A 277 9.23 -12.57 3.43
C ALA A 277 10.24 -11.96 2.46
N VAL A 278 11.38 -12.62 2.27
CA VAL A 278 12.45 -12.19 1.37
C VAL A 278 12.78 -13.36 0.44
N ALA A 279 12.80 -13.10 -0.86
CA ALA A 279 13.15 -14.09 -1.87
C ALA A 279 13.89 -13.43 -3.03
N THR A 280 14.63 -14.20 -3.83
CA THR A 280 15.06 -13.71 -5.13
C THR A 280 13.85 -13.58 -6.07
N ALA A 281 13.82 -12.56 -6.93
CA ALA A 281 12.77 -12.35 -7.92
C ALA A 281 12.75 -13.45 -9.00
N ALA A 282 13.87 -14.14 -9.21
CA ALA A 282 13.97 -15.24 -10.16
C ALA A 282 13.36 -16.54 -9.62
N PHE A 283 12.90 -17.40 -10.51
CA PHE A 283 12.44 -18.78 -10.21
C PHE A 283 13.38 -19.85 -10.78
N THR A 284 14.47 -19.42 -11.44
CA THR A 284 15.51 -20.26 -12.02
C THR A 284 16.85 -19.51 -12.04
N GLY A 285 17.96 -20.23 -12.23
CA GLY A 285 19.27 -19.61 -12.47
C GLY A 285 20.07 -19.27 -11.21
N THR A 286 19.53 -19.54 -10.03
CA THR A 286 20.20 -19.33 -8.74
C THR A 286 20.24 -20.62 -7.91
N PRO A 287 20.73 -21.77 -8.42
CA PRO A 287 20.94 -22.94 -7.58
C PRO A 287 22.00 -22.65 -6.51
N CYS A 288 22.07 -23.48 -5.46
CA CYS A 288 23.09 -23.29 -4.43
C CYS A 288 24.50 -23.48 -5.01
N GLY A 289 25.40 -22.57 -4.65
CA GLY A 289 26.76 -22.55 -5.20
C GLY A 289 26.95 -21.57 -6.36
N SER A 290 25.92 -20.81 -6.74
CA SER A 290 25.99 -19.67 -7.67
C SER A 290 26.75 -18.45 -7.13
N GLY A 291 27.49 -18.60 -6.03
CA GLY A 291 28.36 -17.56 -5.48
C GLY A 291 27.57 -16.38 -4.92
N VAL A 292 27.91 -15.16 -5.35
CA VAL A 292 27.32 -13.91 -4.82
C VAL A 292 25.81 -13.80 -5.09
N PHE A 293 25.27 -14.56 -6.05
CA PHE A 293 23.83 -14.54 -6.39
C PHE A 293 22.96 -15.26 -5.37
N ASN A 294 23.51 -16.20 -4.61
CA ASN A 294 22.79 -16.78 -3.49
C ASN A 294 22.76 -15.79 -2.34
N ASN A 295 23.81 -15.02 -2.09
CA ASN A 295 23.93 -14.29 -0.83
C ASN A 295 23.06 -13.02 -0.76
N TYR A 296 22.48 -12.76 0.41
CA TYR A 296 21.90 -11.48 0.75
C TYR A 296 22.17 -11.09 2.21
N VAL A 297 21.91 -9.82 2.53
CA VAL A 297 21.85 -9.31 3.90
C VAL A 297 20.58 -8.51 4.08
N LEU A 298 19.73 -8.91 5.03
CA LEU A 298 18.55 -8.16 5.46
C LEU A 298 18.90 -7.28 6.67
N GLN A 299 18.81 -5.97 6.50
CA GLN A 299 18.86 -5.01 7.59
C GLN A 299 17.46 -4.55 7.94
N LEU A 300 17.14 -4.56 9.24
CA LEU A 300 15.85 -4.11 9.73
C LEU A 300 16.05 -3.00 10.75
N ASN A 301 15.59 -1.79 10.45
CA ASN A 301 15.72 -0.62 11.30
C ASN A 301 14.35 -0.05 11.66
N GLY A 302 14.27 0.66 12.78
CA GLY A 302 13.02 1.31 13.19
C GLY A 302 13.25 2.57 14.02
N VAL A 303 12.50 3.63 13.71
CA VAL A 303 12.49 4.89 14.44
C VAL A 303 11.11 5.14 15.04
N ALA A 304 11.04 5.86 16.17
CA ALA A 304 9.75 6.21 16.79
C ALA A 304 8.87 7.01 15.83
N ALA A 305 7.59 6.65 15.74
CA ALA A 305 6.61 7.31 14.90
C ALA A 305 5.22 7.23 15.55
N THR A 306 4.24 7.91 14.95
CA THR A 306 2.82 7.74 15.23
C THR A 306 2.17 7.23 13.96
N CYS A 307 1.62 6.02 13.97
CA CYS A 307 1.14 5.37 12.76
C CYS A 307 -0.39 5.23 12.75
N PRO A 308 -1.03 5.29 11.57
CA PRO A 308 -2.45 4.95 11.46
C PRO A 308 -2.70 3.50 11.92
N SER A 309 -3.76 3.27 12.69
CA SER A 309 -4.05 1.94 13.25
C SER A 309 -4.53 0.95 12.19
N TYR A 310 -4.26 -0.34 12.40
CA TYR A 310 -4.84 -1.44 11.62
C TYR A 310 -6.14 -1.99 12.22
N GLY A 311 -6.76 -1.25 13.14
CA GLY A 311 -7.88 -1.74 13.94
C GLY A 311 -7.44 -2.32 15.27
N ASP A 312 -8.26 -2.08 16.28
CA ASP A 312 -8.10 -2.59 17.64
C ASP A 312 -9.09 -3.76 17.89
N THR A 313 -9.05 -4.36 19.07
CA THR A 313 -10.17 -5.18 19.58
C THR A 313 -10.97 -4.33 20.55
N CYS A 314 -12.30 -4.30 20.46
CA CYS A 314 -13.10 -3.50 21.40
C CYS A 314 -12.84 -3.98 22.84
N SER A 315 -12.27 -3.11 23.67
CA SER A 315 -11.78 -3.48 25.01
C SER A 315 -12.85 -3.44 26.10
N TYR A 316 -14.11 -3.15 25.76
CA TYR A 316 -15.19 -2.93 26.72
C TYR A 316 -16.15 -4.12 26.73
N THR A 317 -16.79 -4.40 27.87
CA THR A 317 -17.92 -5.35 27.94
C THR A 317 -19.12 -4.69 27.27
N THR A 318 -19.44 -5.12 26.04
CA THR A 318 -20.32 -4.34 25.16
C THR A 318 -21.79 -4.77 25.19
N THR A 319 -22.66 -3.77 25.32
CA THR A 319 -23.92 -3.76 24.58
C THR A 319 -23.62 -3.09 23.23
N THR A 320 -23.96 -3.76 22.12
CA THR A 320 -23.72 -3.22 20.78
C THR A 320 -24.95 -2.44 20.32
N VAL A 321 -24.77 -1.16 19.99
CA VAL A 321 -25.76 -0.39 19.24
C VAL A 321 -25.37 -0.41 17.78
N SER A 322 -26.23 -0.97 16.95
CA SER A 322 -26.07 -0.97 15.50
C SER A 322 -27.38 -0.60 14.85
N GLN A 323 -27.31 0.07 13.70
CA GLN A 323 -28.45 0.19 12.79
C GLN A 323 -28.28 -0.75 11.58
N ASN A 324 -27.38 -1.73 11.67
CA ASN A 324 -27.28 -2.85 10.75
C ASN A 324 -28.11 -4.00 11.31
N THR A 325 -28.76 -4.76 10.43
CA THR A 325 -29.53 -5.94 10.83
C THR A 325 -28.62 -7.15 11.17
N ASP A 326 -27.40 -7.17 10.62
CA ASP A 326 -26.35 -8.14 10.93
C ASP A 326 -24.97 -7.47 10.85
N SER A 327 -23.99 -8.08 11.52
CA SER A 327 -22.57 -7.73 11.50
C SER A 327 -21.73 -8.57 10.53
N VAL A 328 -22.31 -9.61 9.91
CA VAL A 328 -21.58 -10.44 8.93
C VAL A 328 -21.37 -9.68 7.63
N VAL A 329 -20.11 -9.60 7.21
CA VAL A 329 -19.72 -9.04 5.92
C VAL A 329 -20.06 -10.04 4.81
N THR A 330 -21.01 -9.70 3.95
CA THR A 330 -21.43 -10.58 2.84
C THR A 330 -21.56 -9.85 1.51
N ASN A 331 -21.46 -8.52 1.53
CA ASN A 331 -21.54 -7.69 0.32
C ASN A 331 -20.73 -6.40 0.53
N TYR A 332 -20.41 -5.70 -0.54
CA TYR A 332 -19.80 -4.37 -0.48
C TYR A 332 -20.85 -3.29 -0.75
N ALA A 333 -20.67 -2.11 -0.16
CA ALA A 333 -21.53 -0.96 -0.34
C ALA A 333 -20.80 0.13 -1.13
N PHE A 334 -21.13 0.27 -2.40
CA PHE A 334 -20.74 1.40 -3.23
C PHE A 334 -21.98 2.08 -3.80
N GLY A 335 -22.16 3.38 -3.55
CA GLY A 335 -23.24 4.19 -4.12
C GLY A 335 -22.80 4.91 -5.41
N CYS A 336 -21.70 5.65 -5.38
CA CYS A 336 -21.23 6.45 -6.53
C CYS A 336 -20.43 5.66 -7.59
N LEU A 337 -20.11 4.37 -7.38
CA LEU A 337 -19.18 3.58 -8.24
C LEU A 337 -19.87 2.63 -9.25
N LEU A 338 -21.21 2.51 -9.22
CA LEU A 338 -22.00 1.68 -10.16
C LEU A 338 -21.89 2.13 -11.64
N TYR A 339 -21.16 3.22 -11.93
CA TYR A 339 -20.94 3.76 -13.27
C TYR A 339 -19.53 3.52 -13.85
N CYS A 340 -18.75 2.59 -13.29
CA CYS A 340 -17.49 2.15 -13.90
C CYS A 340 -17.68 1.25 -15.14
N GLY A 341 -18.90 1.20 -15.69
CA GLY A 341 -19.17 0.63 -17.00
C GLY A 341 -18.61 1.52 -18.11
N THR A 342 -17.56 1.04 -18.78
CA THR A 342 -16.98 1.55 -20.05
C THR A 342 -16.38 2.96 -20.08
N ASN A 343 -16.57 3.78 -19.04
CA ASN A 343 -16.02 5.13 -18.97
C ASN A 343 -15.08 5.27 -17.76
N GLU A 344 -13.79 5.46 -18.02
CA GLU A 344 -12.76 5.76 -17.03
C GLU A 344 -13.16 7.01 -16.23
N SER A 345 -13.64 6.82 -15.00
CA SER A 345 -13.88 7.91 -14.05
C SER A 345 -12.74 7.93 -13.03
N THR A 346 -12.15 9.11 -12.86
CA THR A 346 -11.09 9.37 -11.87
C THR A 346 -11.68 10.18 -10.72
N PHE A 347 -11.65 9.63 -9.51
CA PHE A 347 -11.96 10.38 -8.29
C PHE A 347 -10.69 11.10 -7.85
N SER A 348 -10.75 12.43 -7.72
CA SER A 348 -9.59 13.26 -7.36
C SER A 348 -9.73 13.93 -5.98
N THR A 349 -10.80 13.63 -5.25
CA THR A 349 -11.13 14.24 -3.96
C THR A 349 -11.51 13.19 -2.92
N ALA A 350 -11.58 13.59 -1.65
CA ALA A 350 -11.92 12.70 -0.55
C ALA A 350 -13.35 12.15 -0.68
N THR A 351 -13.51 10.85 -0.47
CA THR A 351 -14.82 10.20 -0.34
C THR A 351 -15.17 10.09 1.15
N ASN A 352 -16.38 10.52 1.50
CA ASN A 352 -16.89 10.45 2.87
C ASN A 352 -18.11 9.53 2.94
N PHE A 353 -18.11 8.66 3.95
CA PHE A 353 -19.27 7.86 4.35
C PHE A 353 -19.70 8.30 5.74
N ALA A 354 -20.99 8.49 5.97
CA ALA A 354 -21.50 8.89 7.28
C ALA A 354 -22.70 8.06 7.76
N ARG A 355 -22.81 7.95 9.08
CA ARG A 355 -23.81 7.14 9.75
C ARG A 355 -24.27 7.83 11.04
N SER A 356 -25.54 8.23 11.09
CA SER A 356 -26.12 9.00 12.19
C SER A 356 -26.86 8.10 13.19
N PHE A 357 -26.58 8.25 14.48
CA PHE A 357 -27.18 7.56 15.60
C PHE A 357 -27.91 8.56 16.49
N SER A 358 -29.24 8.61 16.34
CA SER A 358 -30.12 9.42 17.17
C SER A 358 -30.54 8.67 18.44
N GLY A 359 -30.92 9.40 19.49
CA GLY A 359 -31.46 8.82 20.73
C GLY A 359 -30.43 8.25 21.70
N LEU A 360 -29.13 8.36 21.41
CA LEU A 360 -28.06 7.98 22.33
C LEU A 360 -27.87 9.05 23.42
N ASN A 361 -28.61 8.95 24.52
CA ASN A 361 -28.67 9.98 25.59
C ASN A 361 -28.22 9.49 26.98
N SER A 362 -27.76 8.25 27.09
CA SER A 362 -27.28 7.62 28.31
C SER A 362 -26.17 6.60 28.03
N GLY A 363 -25.44 6.20 29.08
CA GLY A 363 -24.27 5.32 28.98
C GLY A 363 -23.02 6.02 28.45
N SER A 364 -22.02 5.23 28.06
CA SER A 364 -20.77 5.73 27.48
C SER A 364 -20.37 4.92 26.25
N LEU A 365 -20.00 5.61 25.17
CA LEU A 365 -19.47 4.97 23.96
C LEU A 365 -17.99 4.64 24.16
N GLY A 366 -17.65 3.35 24.06
CA GLY A 366 -16.27 2.87 24.26
C GLY A 366 -15.52 2.59 22.94
N CYS A 367 -16.20 2.05 21.93
CA CYS A 367 -15.57 1.74 20.66
C CYS A 367 -16.50 1.92 19.45
N VAL A 368 -15.92 2.14 18.28
CA VAL A 368 -16.62 2.24 17.00
C VAL A 368 -16.04 1.19 16.06
N THR A 369 -16.86 0.28 15.54
CA THR A 369 -16.44 -0.71 14.53
C THR A 369 -17.08 -0.35 13.20
N VAL A 370 -16.27 -0.27 12.15
CA VAL A 370 -16.74 0.01 10.79
C VAL A 370 -16.32 -1.08 9.83
N GLY A 371 -17.12 -1.29 8.80
CA GLY A 371 -16.74 -2.10 7.65
C GLY A 371 -15.94 -1.29 6.63
N VAL A 372 -14.83 -1.83 6.14
CA VAL A 372 -13.99 -1.25 5.09
C VAL A 372 -13.69 -2.29 4.02
N ALA A 373 -13.81 -1.88 2.76
CA ALA A 373 -13.33 -2.62 1.59
C ALA A 373 -12.14 -1.88 0.98
N ASN A 374 -11.08 -2.61 0.67
CA ASN A 374 -9.94 -2.16 -0.13
C ASN A 374 -9.63 -3.21 -1.20
N GLU A 375 -10.21 -3.05 -2.38
CA GLU A 375 -10.14 -4.03 -3.47
C GLU A 375 -9.73 -3.36 -4.77
N ASP A 376 -8.85 -3.97 -5.55
CA ASP A 376 -8.50 -3.58 -6.91
C ASP A 376 -9.31 -4.45 -7.90
N GLU A 377 -10.03 -3.80 -8.81
CA GLU A 377 -10.64 -4.49 -9.96
C GLU A 377 -9.54 -4.95 -10.93
N GLN A 378 -9.52 -6.24 -11.21
CA GLN A 378 -8.57 -6.86 -12.12
C GLN A 378 -9.07 -6.76 -13.58
N PRO A 379 -8.17 -6.84 -14.59
CA PRO A 379 -8.55 -6.80 -16.00
C PRO A 379 -9.58 -7.86 -16.43
N ASP A 380 -9.68 -8.96 -15.69
CA ASP A 380 -10.64 -10.05 -15.95
C ASP A 380 -12.01 -9.84 -15.23
N GLY A 381 -12.20 -8.70 -14.57
CA GLY A 381 -13.40 -8.35 -13.81
C GLY A 381 -13.48 -9.01 -12.43
N THR A 382 -12.43 -9.70 -11.97
CA THR A 382 -12.33 -10.17 -10.59
C THR A 382 -11.83 -9.06 -9.65
N TYR A 383 -11.96 -9.26 -8.35
CA TYR A 383 -11.45 -8.34 -7.33
C TYR A 383 -10.32 -9.01 -6.55
N ALA A 384 -9.27 -8.25 -6.26
CA ALA A 384 -8.17 -8.66 -5.40
C ALA A 384 -7.88 -7.58 -4.38
N GLY A 385 -7.33 -7.94 -3.21
CA GLY A 385 -7.02 -6.96 -2.17
C GLY A 385 -6.10 -5.84 -2.67
N GLY A 386 -6.55 -4.60 -2.54
CA GLY A 386 -5.83 -3.43 -3.03
C GLY A 386 -4.60 -3.05 -2.19
N ALA A 387 -3.81 -2.11 -2.71
CA ALA A 387 -2.67 -1.56 -1.99
C ALA A 387 -3.12 -0.87 -0.69
N PRO A 388 -2.37 -1.02 0.43
CA PRO A 388 -2.73 -0.36 1.68
C PRO A 388 -2.79 1.18 1.56
N PHE A 389 -3.85 1.79 2.10
CA PHE A 389 -4.00 3.25 2.12
C PHE A 389 -4.53 3.76 3.46
N ALA A 390 -4.30 5.04 3.74
CA ALA A 390 -4.73 5.68 4.98
C ALA A 390 -6.11 6.36 4.84
N PHE A 391 -6.92 6.27 5.89
CA PHE A 391 -8.20 6.96 6.00
C PHE A 391 -8.48 7.37 7.45
N THR A 392 -9.47 8.22 7.63
CA THR A 392 -9.86 8.79 8.93
C THR A 392 -11.22 8.27 9.34
N LEU A 393 -11.36 7.86 10.60
CA LEU A 393 -12.66 7.75 11.25
C LEU A 393 -12.82 8.90 12.23
N GLY A 394 -13.88 9.67 12.07
CA GLY A 394 -14.25 10.74 12.99
C GLY A 394 -15.63 10.51 13.60
N LEU A 395 -15.77 10.98 14.83
CA LEU A 395 -17.03 11.03 15.54
C LEU A 395 -17.45 12.49 15.69
N TYR A 396 -18.68 12.79 15.28
CA TYR A 396 -19.21 14.15 15.18
C TYR A 396 -20.54 14.27 15.93
N ARG A 397 -20.85 15.48 16.39
CA ARG A 397 -22.21 15.90 16.76
C ARG A 397 -22.89 16.49 15.53
N ASP A 398 -24.11 16.05 15.27
CA ASP A 398 -25.04 16.71 14.35
C ASP A 398 -25.75 17.85 15.08
N THR A 399 -25.66 19.07 14.54
CA THR A 399 -26.08 20.28 15.25
C THR A 399 -27.56 20.59 15.13
N ASP A 400 -28.21 20.15 14.04
CA ASP A 400 -29.63 20.44 13.78
C ASP A 400 -30.54 19.21 13.92
N GLY A 401 -29.95 18.03 14.05
CA GLY A 401 -30.64 16.75 14.23
C GLY A 401 -31.26 16.20 12.95
N GLY A 402 -30.97 16.81 11.82
CA GLY A 402 -31.40 16.44 10.49
C GLY A 402 -30.53 15.37 9.86
N ASN A 403 -30.34 15.48 8.54
CA ASN A 403 -29.40 14.59 7.84
C ASN A 403 -28.01 15.22 7.94
N PRO A 404 -26.95 14.42 8.18
CA PRO A 404 -25.57 14.90 8.07
C PRO A 404 -25.32 15.57 6.72
N THR A 405 -24.70 16.75 6.72
CA THR A 405 -24.38 17.50 5.50
C THR A 405 -22.90 17.86 5.38
N THR A 406 -22.35 18.65 6.29
CA THR A 406 -21.03 19.28 6.14
C THR A 406 -20.14 19.11 7.36
N VAL A 407 -18.94 18.55 7.17
CA VAL A 407 -17.89 18.51 8.19
C VAL A 407 -17.40 19.94 8.48
N GLY A 408 -17.48 20.38 9.74
CA GLY A 408 -17.11 21.73 10.16
C GLY A 408 -18.24 22.77 10.04
N GLY A 409 -19.42 22.37 9.58
CA GLY A 409 -20.65 23.16 9.60
C GLY A 409 -21.70 22.47 10.48
N ASP A 410 -22.56 21.69 9.83
CA ASP A 410 -23.57 20.86 10.48
C ASP A 410 -22.97 19.81 11.42
N LEU A 411 -21.84 19.21 11.03
CA LEU A 411 -21.12 18.22 11.82
C LEU A 411 -19.96 18.86 12.59
N VAL A 412 -20.05 18.82 13.92
CA VAL A 412 -19.00 19.30 14.83
C VAL A 412 -18.16 18.13 15.33
N LEU A 413 -16.85 18.17 15.07
CA LEU A 413 -15.91 17.11 15.45
C LEU A 413 -15.83 16.96 16.98
N ILE A 414 -15.97 15.72 17.45
CA ILE A 414 -15.69 15.33 18.83
C ILE A 414 -14.26 14.80 18.93
N THR A 415 -13.94 13.80 18.12
CA THR A 415 -12.63 13.13 18.08
C THR A 415 -12.50 12.31 16.80
N GLU A 416 -11.27 11.97 16.41
CA GLU A 416 -10.98 11.18 15.21
C GLU A 416 -9.72 10.34 15.41
N LYS A 417 -9.56 9.32 14.55
CA LYS A 417 -8.38 8.45 14.49
C LYS A 417 -8.09 8.07 13.05
N GLN A 418 -6.81 8.06 12.70
CA GLN A 418 -6.31 7.56 11.42
C GLN A 418 -6.18 6.03 11.44
N PHE A 419 -6.52 5.41 10.32
CA PHE A 419 -6.41 3.99 10.07
C PHE A 419 -5.70 3.72 8.76
N THR A 420 -5.11 2.54 8.63
CA THR A 420 -4.68 1.99 7.35
C THR A 420 -5.57 0.81 7.00
N ALA A 421 -6.27 0.91 5.87
CA ALA A 421 -6.98 -0.22 5.29
C ALA A 421 -5.95 -1.09 4.55
N LEU A 422 -5.90 -2.37 4.89
CA LEU A 422 -5.12 -3.38 4.16
C LEU A 422 -6.00 -3.97 3.05
N GLY A 423 -5.40 -4.59 2.04
CA GLY A 423 -6.15 -5.22 0.95
C GLY A 423 -7.14 -6.26 1.48
N GLY A 424 -8.35 -6.25 0.93
CA GLY A 424 -9.43 -7.13 1.35
C GLY A 424 -10.62 -6.40 1.98
N PHE A 425 -11.55 -7.21 2.48
CA PHE A 425 -12.61 -6.78 3.39
C PHE A 425 -12.14 -6.83 4.85
N GLN A 426 -12.45 -5.77 5.61
CA GLN A 426 -12.03 -5.63 7.01
C GLN A 426 -13.17 -5.08 7.88
N LEU A 427 -13.22 -5.54 9.13
CA LEU A 427 -13.92 -4.85 10.21
C LEU A 427 -12.87 -4.16 11.08
N LEU A 428 -12.85 -2.83 11.03
CA LEU A 428 -11.88 -2.03 11.76
C LEU A 428 -12.54 -1.42 12.99
N THR A 429 -12.00 -1.78 14.15
CA THR A 429 -12.47 -1.23 15.43
C THR A 429 -11.57 -0.11 15.90
N TRP A 430 -12.18 0.98 16.32
CA TRP A 430 -11.57 2.08 17.02
C TRP A 430 -11.95 2.01 18.50
N ASN A 431 -10.99 1.76 19.40
CA ASN A 431 -11.19 2.06 20.81
C ASN A 431 -11.01 3.55 21.09
N LEU A 432 -12.02 4.19 21.67
CA LEU A 432 -11.84 5.53 22.21
C LEU A 432 -10.92 5.45 23.42
N ALA A 433 -9.89 6.31 23.43
CA ALA A 433 -8.92 6.39 24.53
C ALA A 433 -9.59 6.71 25.86
N THR A 434 -10.63 7.55 25.81
CA THR A 434 -11.55 7.82 26.91
C THR A 434 -12.97 7.56 26.40
N PRO A 435 -13.77 6.71 27.06
CA PRO A 435 -15.16 6.53 26.70
C PRO A 435 -15.90 7.86 26.64
N LEU A 436 -16.67 8.09 25.57
CA LEU A 436 -17.47 9.29 25.41
C LEU A 436 -18.76 9.14 26.21
N SER A 437 -18.91 9.94 27.28
CA SER A 437 -20.17 10.00 28.01
C SER A 437 -21.30 10.50 27.11
N LEU A 438 -22.41 9.78 27.11
CA LEU A 438 -23.61 10.11 26.36
C LEU A 438 -24.71 10.68 27.27
N THR A 439 -24.48 10.73 28.58
CA THR A 439 -25.45 11.22 29.56
C THR A 439 -25.89 12.65 29.25
N GLY A 440 -27.19 12.83 29.04
CA GLY A 440 -27.76 14.14 28.71
C GLY A 440 -27.45 14.60 27.29
N ASN A 441 -26.92 13.72 26.43
CA ASN A 441 -26.72 14.04 25.04
C ASN A 441 -28.06 14.22 24.32
N THR A 442 -28.25 15.37 23.68
CA THR A 442 -29.45 15.73 22.94
C THR A 442 -29.26 15.74 21.42
N GLN A 443 -28.01 15.67 20.95
CA GLN A 443 -27.64 15.75 19.54
C GLN A 443 -27.28 14.36 18.98
N PRO A 444 -27.67 14.00 17.74
CA PRO A 444 -27.24 12.75 17.14
C PRO A 444 -25.71 12.66 17.07
N LEU A 445 -25.20 11.44 17.22
CA LEU A 445 -23.80 11.13 16.94
C LEU A 445 -23.66 10.67 15.51
N VAL A 446 -22.68 11.19 14.80
CA VAL A 446 -22.39 10.81 13.42
C VAL A 446 -20.99 10.22 13.34
N VAL A 447 -20.90 8.97 12.89
CA VAL A 447 -19.62 8.36 12.52
C VAL A 447 -19.36 8.71 11.07
N VAL A 448 -18.20 9.31 10.78
CA VAL A 448 -17.78 9.66 9.43
C VAL A 448 -16.48 8.94 9.11
N MET A 449 -16.43 8.27 7.97
CA MET A 449 -15.23 7.69 7.38
C MET A 449 -14.81 8.54 6.18
N SER A 450 -13.59 9.07 6.22
CA SER A 450 -13.06 10.01 5.23
C SER A 450 -11.71 9.52 4.72
N GLY A 451 -11.57 9.32 3.42
CA GLY A 451 -10.32 8.86 2.79
C GLY A 451 -10.13 9.46 1.42
N VAL A 452 -8.86 9.63 1.02
CA VAL A 452 -8.52 9.99 -0.37
C VAL A 452 -8.38 8.69 -1.14
N VAL A 453 -9.24 8.49 -2.13
CA VAL A 453 -9.11 7.37 -3.07
C VAL A 453 -8.07 7.78 -4.11
N ASN A 454 -6.85 7.25 -3.99
CA ASN A 454 -5.82 7.43 -5.02
C ASN A 454 -6.00 6.37 -6.09
N GLY A 455 -6.99 6.51 -6.97
CA GLY A 455 -7.27 5.52 -8.01
C GLY A 455 -8.59 5.80 -8.70
N GLY A 456 -8.56 5.99 -10.01
CA GLY A 456 -9.78 5.90 -10.81
C GLY A 456 -10.15 4.44 -11.03
N CYS A 457 -11.37 4.19 -11.52
CA CYS A 457 -11.76 2.88 -12.08
C CYS A 457 -10.99 2.60 -13.38
N THR A 458 -9.69 2.38 -13.29
CA THR A 458 -8.88 1.87 -14.38
C THR A 458 -8.55 0.43 -14.05
N ALA A 459 -8.64 -0.47 -15.03
CA ALA A 459 -8.36 -1.90 -14.90
C ALA A 459 -6.91 -2.24 -14.47
N SER A 460 -6.12 -1.25 -14.07
CA SER A 460 -4.70 -1.35 -13.74
C SER A 460 -4.23 -0.42 -12.60
N GLY A 461 -5.13 0.28 -11.88
CA GLY A 461 -4.71 1.31 -10.93
C GLY A 461 -5.66 1.61 -9.78
N ASN A 462 -5.42 0.91 -8.67
CA ASN A 462 -5.69 1.27 -7.26
C ASN A 462 -7.13 1.21 -6.71
N GLY A 463 -7.16 0.99 -5.39
CA GLY A 463 -8.24 0.38 -4.62
C GLY A 463 -9.56 1.13 -4.56
N LEU A 464 -10.62 0.36 -4.77
CA LEU A 464 -11.99 0.67 -4.43
C LEU A 464 -12.09 0.81 -2.90
N PHE A 465 -12.20 2.05 -2.44
CA PHE A 465 -12.50 2.37 -1.05
C PHE A 465 -14.01 2.44 -0.83
N GLY A 466 -14.54 1.57 0.02
CA GLY A 466 -15.96 1.57 0.34
C GLY A 466 -16.28 1.00 1.71
N GLY A 467 -17.52 1.22 2.13
CA GLY A 467 -18.09 0.50 3.25
C GLY A 467 -18.39 -0.95 2.85
N VAL A 468 -18.24 -1.90 3.76
CA VAL A 468 -18.82 -3.25 3.57
C VAL A 468 -20.17 -3.38 4.26
N GLY A 469 -21.03 -4.22 3.69
CA GLY A 469 -22.40 -4.46 4.12
C GLY A 469 -22.72 -5.92 4.45
N ASN A 470 -23.91 -6.11 5.00
CA ASN A 470 -24.49 -7.42 5.25
C ASN A 470 -25.63 -7.71 4.26
N ALA A 471 -26.02 -8.98 4.15
CA ALA A 471 -27.04 -9.43 3.22
C ALA A 471 -28.47 -9.05 3.67
N THR A 472 -28.65 -8.73 4.95
CA THR A 472 -29.95 -8.63 5.59
C THR A 472 -30.54 -7.22 5.62
N GLY A 473 -29.75 -6.14 5.53
CA GLY A 473 -30.29 -4.78 5.59
C GLY A 473 -29.59 -3.84 6.55
N SER A 474 -29.72 -2.54 6.26
CA SER A 474 -29.63 -1.50 7.29
C SER A 474 -31.05 -1.15 7.72
N THR A 475 -31.26 -0.90 9.01
CA THR A 475 -32.53 -0.40 9.56
C THR A 475 -32.64 1.13 9.48
N ALA A 476 -31.56 1.80 9.12
CA ALA A 476 -31.48 3.27 8.98
C ALA A 476 -30.66 3.67 7.74
N PRO A 477 -30.83 4.88 7.18
CA PRO A 477 -30.01 5.34 6.06
C PRO A 477 -28.53 5.48 6.46
N TRP A 478 -27.68 5.44 5.43
CA TRP A 478 -26.30 5.93 5.49
C TRP A 478 -26.12 6.97 4.39
N PHE A 479 -25.00 7.68 4.45
CA PHE A 479 -24.79 8.94 3.76
C PHE A 479 -23.45 8.87 3.00
N GLU A 480 -23.42 9.23 1.71
CA GLU A 480 -22.18 9.32 0.90
C GLU A 480 -21.94 10.75 0.39
N GLN A 481 -20.69 11.19 0.40
CA GLN A 481 -20.23 12.39 -0.30
C GLN A 481 -19.01 12.02 -1.14
N SER A 482 -19.08 12.23 -2.45
CA SER A 482 -17.99 12.09 -3.42
C SER A 482 -18.06 13.23 -4.42
N ILE A 483 -16.93 13.79 -4.85
CA ILE A 483 -16.90 14.79 -5.93
C ILE A 483 -16.28 14.11 -7.15
N ASP A 484 -17.13 13.80 -8.13
CA ASP A 484 -16.74 13.37 -9.48
C ASP A 484 -16.59 14.60 -10.39
N PRO A 485 -15.53 14.73 -11.22
CA PRO A 485 -15.43 15.78 -12.25
C PRO A 485 -16.62 15.84 -13.23
N ASN A 486 -17.39 14.76 -13.39
CA ASN A 486 -18.64 14.76 -14.18
C ASN A 486 -19.89 15.13 -13.37
N ASN A 487 -19.73 15.54 -12.10
CA ASN A 487 -20.81 16.03 -11.25
C ASN A 487 -21.95 15.01 -11.05
N ILE A 488 -21.65 13.71 -11.16
CA ILE A 488 -22.62 12.62 -10.93
C ILE A 488 -22.97 12.55 -9.42
N CYS A 489 -22.03 12.96 -8.57
CA CYS A 489 -22.23 13.24 -7.15
C CYS A 489 -21.87 14.74 -6.94
N ALA A 490 -22.87 15.63 -7.09
CA ALA A 490 -22.71 17.09 -7.07
C ALA A 490 -23.17 17.73 -5.73
N ASP A 491 -22.18 18.12 -4.92
CA ASP A 491 -22.08 19.11 -3.83
C ASP A 491 -23.20 19.42 -2.79
N ALA A 492 -22.68 19.78 -1.59
CA ALA A 492 -23.20 20.36 -0.35
C ALA A 492 -23.94 19.49 0.69
N ALA A 493 -24.56 18.37 0.32
CA ALA A 493 -25.19 17.48 1.30
C ALA A 493 -24.93 16.02 0.95
N PHE A 494 -24.69 15.18 1.95
CA PHE A 494 -24.59 13.74 1.74
C PHE A 494 -25.82 13.23 0.97
N VAL A 495 -25.62 12.46 -0.10
CA VAL A 495 -26.71 11.96 -0.93
C VAL A 495 -27.44 10.84 -0.19
N ALA A 496 -28.73 11.05 0.07
CA ALA A 496 -29.59 10.02 0.61
C ALA A 496 -30.09 9.11 -0.54
N GLN A 497 -29.81 7.80 -0.38
CA GLN A 497 -30.54 6.65 -0.92
C GLN A 497 -30.13 6.10 -2.29
N THR A 498 -29.25 5.09 -2.29
CA THR A 498 -29.29 3.99 -3.27
C THR A 498 -29.77 2.73 -2.56
N GLY A 499 -30.83 2.10 -3.09
CA GLY A 499 -31.40 0.91 -2.47
C GLY A 499 -30.42 -0.26 -2.56
N THR A 500 -30.19 -0.91 -1.41
CA THR A 500 -29.55 -2.22 -1.16
C THR A 500 -28.11 -2.25 -0.63
N SER A 501 -27.30 -1.20 -0.78
CA SER A 501 -25.94 -1.13 -0.21
C SER A 501 -25.95 -0.62 1.24
N GLN A 502 -25.15 -1.22 2.13
CA GLN A 502 -25.18 -0.99 3.58
C GLN A 502 -23.77 -0.84 4.14
N TRP A 503 -23.49 0.24 4.86
CA TRP A 503 -22.21 0.37 5.56
C TRP A 503 -22.33 -0.15 7.01
N ILE A 504 -21.55 -1.18 7.34
CA ILE A 504 -21.49 -1.70 8.70
C ILE A 504 -20.84 -0.65 9.60
N VAL A 505 -21.58 -0.21 10.62
CA VAL A 505 -21.15 0.67 11.70
C VAL A 505 -21.81 0.17 12.97
N ASN A 506 -20.99 -0.27 13.93
CA ASN A 506 -21.41 -0.77 15.23
C ASN A 506 -20.75 0.08 16.32
N LEU A 507 -21.55 0.50 17.29
CA LEU A 507 -21.10 1.24 18.45
C LEU A 507 -21.05 0.29 19.65
N GLY A 508 -19.86 0.06 20.18
CA GLY A 508 -19.69 -0.68 21.42
C GLY A 508 -19.86 0.27 22.61
N MET A 509 -20.97 0.13 23.30
CA MET A 509 -21.21 0.86 24.53
C MET A 509 -20.44 0.18 25.65
N VAL A 510 -19.79 0.97 26.50
CA VAL A 510 -19.33 0.48 27.78
C VAL A 510 -20.59 0.09 28.54
N SER A 511 -20.75 -1.19 28.88
CA SER A 511 -21.76 -1.55 29.86
C SER A 511 -21.52 -0.67 31.08
N ALA A 512 -22.54 0.08 31.49
CA ALA A 512 -22.60 0.59 32.85
C ALA A 512 -22.00 -0.48 33.76
N PRO A 513 -20.96 -0.20 34.58
CA PRO A 513 -20.57 -1.14 35.61
C PRO A 513 -21.87 -1.54 36.30
N ALA A 514 -22.22 -2.84 36.32
CA ALA A 514 -23.50 -3.26 36.87
C ALA A 514 -23.67 -2.56 38.21
N CYS A 515 -24.60 -1.59 38.32
CA CYS A 515 -24.81 -0.90 39.57
C CYS A 515 -25.49 -1.93 40.46
N PRO A 516 -24.77 -2.57 41.40
CA PRO A 516 -25.37 -3.64 42.19
C PRO A 516 -26.54 -3.09 43.01
N THR A 517 -26.55 -1.77 43.19
CA THR A 517 -27.48 -0.96 43.95
C THR A 517 -28.77 -0.60 43.20
N ASP A 518 -28.83 -0.76 41.87
CA ASP A 518 -30.08 -0.67 41.08
C ASP A 518 -30.68 -2.08 41.00
N VAL A 519 -31.40 -2.45 42.06
CA VAL A 519 -31.91 -3.80 42.27
C VAL A 519 -33.27 -4.03 41.59
N ASN A 520 -33.92 -2.97 41.12
CA ASN A 520 -35.18 -3.05 40.37
C ASN A 520 -34.99 -2.87 38.85
N GLY A 521 -33.81 -2.44 38.40
CA GLY A 521 -33.43 -2.30 37.00
C GLY A 521 -34.00 -1.07 36.30
N ASP A 522 -34.34 0.00 37.04
CA ASP A 522 -34.94 1.22 36.50
C ASP A 522 -33.90 2.29 36.08
N GLY A 523 -32.61 2.02 36.26
CA GLY A 523 -31.49 2.88 35.88
C GLY A 523 -31.14 3.94 36.94
N ILE A 524 -31.75 3.92 38.12
CA ILE A 524 -31.51 4.88 39.21
C ILE A 524 -31.41 4.10 40.52
N THR A 525 -30.33 4.26 41.29
CA THR A 525 -30.33 3.82 42.70
C THR A 525 -31.08 4.83 43.55
N GLY A 526 -32.32 4.51 43.89
CA GLY A 526 -33.23 5.40 44.60
C GLY A 526 -34.03 4.72 45.71
N SER A 527 -35.13 5.38 46.08
CA SER A 527 -36.02 4.87 47.13
C SER A 527 -36.72 3.57 46.75
N ALA A 528 -36.88 3.30 45.46
CA ALA A 528 -37.45 2.05 44.97
C ALA A 528 -36.50 0.87 45.25
N ASP A 529 -35.20 1.04 45.00
CA ASP A 529 -34.15 0.07 45.34
C ASP A 529 -34.00 -0.13 46.83
N LEU A 530 -34.01 0.96 47.59
CA LEU A 530 -33.99 0.89 49.05
C LEU A 530 -35.17 0.07 49.59
N SER A 531 -36.35 0.21 48.98
CA SER A 531 -37.52 -0.58 49.37
C SER A 531 -37.31 -2.07 49.09
N VAL A 532 -36.68 -2.42 47.96
CA VAL A 532 -36.35 -3.81 47.62
C VAL A 532 -35.29 -4.38 48.58
N LEU A 533 -34.25 -3.61 48.91
CA LEU A 533 -33.22 -4.02 49.87
C LEU A 533 -33.79 -4.22 51.29
N LEU A 534 -34.65 -3.31 51.76
CA LEU A 534 -35.30 -3.43 53.06
C LEU A 534 -36.30 -4.59 53.13
N ASN A 535 -36.97 -4.94 52.03
CA ASN A 535 -37.83 -6.12 51.96
C ASN A 535 -37.03 -7.42 52.04
N GLY A 536 -35.78 -7.42 51.58
CA GLY A 536 -34.86 -8.56 51.63
C GLY A 536 -34.13 -8.73 52.96
N TRP A 537 -34.37 -7.86 53.96
CA TRP A 537 -33.55 -7.81 55.18
C TRP A 537 -33.50 -9.14 55.94
N GLY A 538 -32.28 -9.61 56.24
CA GLY A 538 -32.05 -10.90 56.88
C GLY A 538 -32.25 -12.13 55.97
N THR A 539 -32.47 -11.93 54.67
CA THR A 539 -32.51 -12.99 53.65
C THR A 539 -31.23 -12.99 52.80
N ALA A 540 -31.13 -13.85 51.78
CA ALA A 540 -29.96 -13.95 50.92
C ALA A 540 -29.98 -13.01 49.69
N SER A 541 -31.00 -12.16 49.52
CA SER A 541 -31.12 -11.28 48.35
C SER A 541 -31.93 -10.01 48.65
N PRO A 542 -31.54 -8.83 48.11
CA PRO A 542 -30.35 -8.56 47.28
C PRO A 542 -29.10 -8.33 48.15
N ASP A 543 -28.24 -9.34 48.22
CA ASP A 543 -26.94 -9.30 48.92
C ASP A 543 -25.92 -8.58 48.02
N LEU A 544 -25.61 -7.34 48.38
CA LEU A 544 -24.81 -6.41 47.59
C LEU A 544 -23.32 -6.50 47.91
N ASN A 545 -22.95 -7.04 49.07
CA ASN A 545 -21.55 -7.21 49.48
C ASN A 545 -21.05 -8.67 49.34
N GLY A 546 -21.95 -9.62 49.09
CA GLY A 546 -21.66 -11.04 48.88
C GLY A 546 -21.40 -11.83 50.16
N ASP A 547 -21.87 -11.37 51.33
CA ASP A 547 -21.65 -12.05 52.61
C ASP A 547 -22.70 -13.11 52.97
N GLY A 548 -23.71 -13.28 52.10
CA GLY A 548 -24.77 -14.25 52.19
C GLY A 548 -26.01 -13.79 52.96
N ILE A 549 -26.05 -12.54 53.47
CA ILE A 549 -27.20 -12.00 54.19
C ILE A 549 -27.39 -10.49 53.97
N VAL A 550 -28.61 -10.06 53.63
CA VAL A 550 -28.92 -8.63 53.51
C VAL A 550 -28.95 -7.96 54.88
N GLY A 551 -28.07 -6.98 55.08
CA GLY A 551 -27.97 -6.21 56.31
C GLY A 551 -27.42 -4.79 56.11
N SER A 552 -26.87 -4.24 57.20
CA SER A 552 -26.37 -2.86 57.22
C SER A 552 -25.19 -2.63 56.28
N ALA A 553 -24.43 -3.68 55.96
CA ALA A 553 -23.32 -3.59 55.02
C ALA A 553 -23.83 -3.36 53.58
N ASP A 554 -24.88 -4.06 53.16
CA ASP A 554 -25.55 -3.84 51.87
C ASP A 554 -26.20 -2.47 51.77
N LEU A 555 -26.84 -2.02 52.86
CA LEU A 555 -27.37 -0.65 52.93
C LEU A 555 -26.27 0.39 52.72
N SER A 556 -25.07 0.17 53.28
CA SER A 556 -23.93 1.06 53.04
C SER A 556 -23.47 1.03 51.59
N VAL A 557 -23.49 -0.12 50.92
CA VAL A 557 -23.19 -0.24 49.48
C VAL A 557 -24.21 0.56 48.67
N MET A 558 -25.51 0.41 48.97
CA MET A 558 -26.60 1.12 48.31
C MET A 558 -26.54 2.64 48.48
N LEU A 559 -26.30 3.13 49.69
CA LEU A 559 -26.21 4.57 49.95
C LEU A 559 -24.97 5.20 49.29
N ASN A 560 -23.87 4.45 49.17
CA ASN A 560 -22.68 4.90 48.44
C ASN A 560 -22.92 4.97 46.92
N GLY A 561 -23.86 4.20 46.38
CA GLY A 561 -24.28 4.20 44.98
C GLY A 561 -25.49 5.08 44.66
N TRP A 562 -25.98 5.89 45.61
CA TRP A 562 -27.24 6.63 45.47
C TRP A 562 -27.22 7.67 44.34
N GLY A 563 -28.24 7.64 43.49
CA GLY A 563 -28.37 8.54 42.34
C GLY A 563 -28.50 7.80 41.01
N ALA A 564 -28.22 8.50 39.91
CA ALA A 564 -28.26 7.88 38.58
C ALA A 564 -27.23 6.75 38.49
N CYS A 565 -27.64 5.60 37.98
CA CYS A 565 -26.73 4.53 37.59
C CYS A 565 -26.23 4.84 36.16
N PRO A 566 -24.95 5.21 35.96
CA PRO A 566 -24.42 5.65 34.66
C PRO A 566 -24.07 4.50 33.72
#